data_AF-A0A7W0J2N0-F1
#
_entry.id   AF-A0A7W0J2N0-F1
#
_cell.length_a   1.000
_cell.length_b   1.000
_cell.length_c   1.000
_cell.angle_alpha   90.00
_cell.angle_beta   90.00
_cell.angle_gamma   90.00
#
_symmetry.space_group_name_H-M   'P 1'
#
loop_
_entity.id
_entity.type
_entity.pdbx_description
1 polymer ?
#
loop_
_entity_poly.entity_id
_entity_poly.type
_entity_poly.pdbx_seq_one_letter_code
_entity_poly.pdbx_strand_id
1 'polypeptide(L)' 'DHGCDPTYIAHTDHTREYVPLLVTGSMTKPGVNLGARETFADIGATAAEYLGVSGLKRGTSFLKEILL' A
#
# COMPACT_ATOMS: atom_id res chain seq x y z
N ASP A 1 6.76 -5.43 -3.98
CA ASP A 1 5.72 -5.59 -5.04
C ASP A 1 5.33 -7.05 -5.26
N HIS A 2 6.08 -7.99 -4.72
CA HIS A 2 5.70 -9.40 -4.65
C HIS A 2 6.45 -10.07 -3.49
N GLY A 3 6.26 -11.37 -3.31
CA GLY A 3 7.05 -12.22 -2.44
C GLY A 3 8.23 -12.86 -3.16
N CYS A 4 9.16 -13.41 -2.40
CA CYS A 4 10.24 -14.26 -2.91
C CYS A 4 10.66 -15.18 -1.75
N ASP A 5 9.81 -16.18 -1.47
CA ASP A 5 9.99 -17.08 -0.34
C ASP A 5 11.25 -17.94 -0.51
N PRO A 6 12.29 -17.75 0.33
CA PRO A 6 13.55 -18.48 0.20
C PRO A 6 13.43 -19.96 0.61
N THR A 7 12.30 -20.36 1.20
CA THR A 7 12.01 -21.74 1.59
C THR A 7 11.15 -22.47 0.55
N TYR A 8 10.66 -21.75 -0.47
CA TYR A 8 9.83 -22.33 -1.51
C TYR A 8 10.67 -23.05 -2.56
N ILE A 9 10.72 -24.38 -2.47
CA ILE A 9 11.65 -25.21 -3.27
C ILE A 9 11.16 -25.60 -4.67
N ALA A 10 9.90 -25.29 -5.02
CA ALA A 10 9.31 -25.76 -6.28
C ALA A 10 9.89 -25.04 -7.52
N HIS A 11 10.40 -23.83 -7.36
CA HIS A 11 11.04 -23.04 -8.41
C HIS A 11 11.97 -21.96 -7.83
N THR A 12 12.69 -21.27 -8.70
CA THR A 12 13.55 -20.13 -8.36
C THR A 12 12.92 -18.76 -8.68
N ASP A 13 11.66 -18.74 -9.15
CA ASP A 13 10.91 -17.52 -9.44
C ASP A 13 10.24 -16.94 -8.18
N HIS A 14 9.66 -15.75 -8.29
CA HIS A 14 8.93 -15.06 -7.23
C HIS A 14 7.67 -15.80 -6.75
N THR A 15 7.22 -15.46 -5.55
CA THR A 15 5.99 -15.98 -4.94
C THR A 15 4.89 -14.92 -4.91
N ARG A 16 3.64 -15.36 -5.05
CA ARG A 16 2.47 -14.47 -5.04
C ARG A 16 1.99 -14.24 -3.60
N GLU A 17 2.48 -13.17 -3.00
CA GLU A 17 2.21 -12.84 -1.60
C GLU A 17 1.60 -11.43 -1.44
N TYR A 18 0.90 -11.21 -0.33
CA TYR A 18 0.62 -9.87 0.15
C TYR A 18 1.92 -9.17 0.53
N VAL A 19 1.96 -7.84 0.34
CA VAL A 19 3.09 -7.01 0.78
C VAL A 19 2.66 -6.15 1.97
N PRO A 20 3.56 -5.88 2.94
CA PRO A 20 3.22 -5.03 4.07
C PRO A 20 3.07 -3.56 3.63
N LEU A 21 2.16 -2.85 4.29
CA LEU A 21 1.99 -1.40 4.17
C LEU A 21 2.08 -0.78 5.57
N LEU A 22 3.06 0.10 5.76
CA LEU A 22 3.21 0.93 6.95
C LEU A 22 3.21 2.39 6.54
N VAL A 23 2.42 3.22 7.24
CA VAL A 23 2.31 4.65 6.97
C VAL A 23 2.69 5.41 8.24
N THR A 24 3.60 6.37 8.10
CA THR A 24 4.15 7.14 9.22
C THR A 24 4.40 8.58 8.82
N GLY A 25 4.34 9.48 9.80
CA GLY A 25 4.53 10.92 9.62
C GLY A 25 4.08 11.67 10.86
N SER A 26 4.56 12.92 11.02
CA SER A 26 4.17 13.78 12.15
C SER A 26 2.67 14.10 12.17
N MET A 27 2.02 14.07 11.01
CA MET A 27 0.59 14.34 10.83
C MET A 27 -0.25 13.07 10.60
N THR A 28 0.31 11.90 10.94
CA THR A 28 -0.37 10.60 10.74
C THR A 28 -0.98 10.11 12.06
N LYS A 29 -2.26 9.71 12.02
CA LYS A 29 -2.96 9.08 13.14
C LYS A 29 -2.25 7.78 13.56
N PRO A 30 -1.90 7.60 14.84
CA PRO A 30 -1.32 6.35 15.32
C PRO A 30 -2.39 5.24 15.40
N GLY A 31 -1.97 3.98 15.20
CA GLY A 31 -2.80 2.81 15.45
C GLY A 31 -3.94 2.56 14.45
N VAL A 32 -3.94 3.24 13.31
CA VAL A 32 -4.95 3.01 12.25
C VAL A 32 -4.70 1.66 11.59
N ASN A 33 -5.67 0.76 11.70
CA ASN A 33 -5.68 -0.50 10.95
C ASN A 33 -6.34 -0.27 9.59
N LEU A 34 -5.52 -0.20 8.53
CA LEU A 34 -5.98 0.00 7.15
C LEU A 34 -6.56 -1.27 6.50
N GLY A 35 -6.49 -2.41 7.19
CA GLY A 35 -6.87 -3.70 6.64
C GLY A 35 -6.00 -4.12 5.45
N ALA A 36 -6.48 -5.12 4.72
CA ALA A 36 -5.90 -5.46 3.42
C ALA A 36 -6.36 -4.44 2.37
N ARG A 37 -5.45 -4.07 1.46
CA ARG A 37 -5.77 -3.21 0.31
C ARG A 37 -5.99 -4.07 -0.92
N GLU A 38 -6.98 -3.72 -1.73
CA GLU A 38 -7.35 -4.47 -2.94
C GLU A 38 -6.28 -4.38 -4.04
N THR A 39 -5.47 -3.32 -4.02
CA THR A 39 -4.44 -3.10 -5.04
C THR A 39 -3.32 -2.20 -4.53
N PHE A 40 -2.11 -2.38 -5.07
CA PHE A 40 -0.99 -1.47 -4.80
C PHE A 40 -1.23 -0.05 -5.32
N ALA A 41 -2.16 0.10 -6.28
CA ALA A 41 -2.52 1.42 -6.81
C ALA A 41 -3.08 2.35 -5.72
N ASP A 42 -3.57 1.82 -4.60
CA ASP A 42 -4.04 2.62 -3.44
C ASP A 42 -2.93 3.52 -2.86
N ILE A 43 -1.67 3.08 -2.89
CA ILE A 43 -0.53 3.88 -2.44
C ILE A 43 -0.37 5.10 -3.34
N GLY A 44 -0.42 4.89 -4.65
CA GLY A 44 -0.33 5.97 -5.64
C GLY A 44 -1.52 6.94 -5.54
N ALA A 45 -2.74 6.41 -5.41
CA ALA A 45 -3.94 7.22 -5.21
C ALA A 45 -3.85 8.10 -3.96
N THR A 46 -3.33 7.55 -2.86
CA THR A 46 -3.12 8.28 -1.60
C THR A 46 -2.07 9.37 -1.73
N ALA A 47 -0.93 9.08 -2.36
CA ALA A 47 0.12 10.07 -2.58
C ALA A 47 -0.35 11.21 -3.51
N ALA A 48 -1.12 10.88 -4.55
CA ALA A 48 -1.67 11.87 -5.47
C ALA A 48 -2.69 12.79 -4.78
N GLU A 49 -3.60 12.24 -3.96
CA GLU A 49 -4.52 13.05 -3.15
C GLU A 49 -3.74 13.98 -2.21
N TYR A 50 -2.70 13.48 -1.54
CA TYR A 50 -1.88 14.27 -0.61
C TYR A 50 -1.16 15.44 -1.29
N LEU A 51 -0.69 15.24 -2.52
CA LEU A 51 0.04 16.25 -3.29
C LEU A 51 -0.87 17.15 -4.15
N GLY A 52 -2.19 16.93 -4.14
CA GLY A 52 -3.14 17.66 -5.00
C GLY A 52 -3.01 17.33 -6.49
N VAL A 53 -2.46 16.16 -6.84
CA VAL A 53 -2.29 15.70 -8.23
C VAL A 53 -3.51 14.87 -8.64
N SER A 54 -4.11 15.21 -9.78
CA SER A 54 -5.26 14.48 -10.34
C SER A 54 -4.85 13.53 -11.47
N GLY A 55 -5.73 12.59 -11.85
CA GLY A 55 -5.62 11.81 -13.09
C GLY A 55 -5.22 10.34 -12.95
N LEU A 56 -5.09 9.83 -11.72
CA LEU A 56 -4.93 8.40 -11.50
C LEU A 56 -6.25 7.66 -11.73
N LYS A 57 -6.21 6.61 -12.55
CA LYS A 57 -7.40 5.82 -12.95
C LYS A 57 -7.62 4.57 -12.10
N ARG A 58 -6.70 4.25 -11.19
CA ARG A 58 -6.67 3.03 -10.39
C ARG A 58 -6.29 3.36 -8.95
N GLY A 59 -6.78 2.53 -8.03
CA GLY A 59 -6.55 2.67 -6.61
C GLY A 59 -7.64 3.49 -5.92
N THR A 60 -7.79 3.24 -4.63
CA THR A 60 -8.64 3.98 -3.71
C THR A 60 -7.76 4.58 -2.64
N SER A 61 -7.73 5.92 -2.59
CA SER A 61 -6.95 6.62 -1.58
C SER A 61 -7.48 6.32 -0.18
N PHE A 62 -6.55 6.13 0.75
CA PHE A 62 -6.81 5.99 2.19
C PHE A 62 -6.34 7.22 2.98
N LEU A 63 -6.07 8.35 2.31
CA LEU A 63 -5.48 9.53 2.95
C LEU A 63 -6.31 10.04 4.14
N LYS A 64 -7.64 10.06 3.99
CA LYS A 64 -8.57 10.53 5.03
C LYS A 64 -8.62 9.63 6.26
N GLU A 65 -8.25 8.35 6.10
CA GLU A 65 -8.18 7.39 7.20
C GLU A 65 -6.96 7.66 8.08
N ILE A 66 -5.87 8.18 7.49
CA ILE A 66 -4.56 8.28 8.14
C ILE A 66 -4.15 9.68 8.58
N LEU A 67 -4.70 10.77 8.02
CA LEU A 67 -4.34 12.13 8.42
C LEU A 67 -5.00 12.53 9.73
N LEU A 68 -4.28 13.24 10.61
CA LEU A 68 -4.82 13.85 11.84
C LEU A 68 -5.98 14.80 11.55
#